data_AF-A0A9D6WCW9-F1
#
_entry.id   AF-A0A9D6WCW9-F1
#
_cell.length_a   1.000
_cell.length_b   1.000
_cell.length_c   1.000
_cell.angle_alpha   90.00
_cell.angle_beta   90.00
_cell.angle_gamma   90.00
#
_symmetry.space_group_name_H-M   'P 1'
#
loop_
_entity.id
_entity.type
_entity.pdbx_description
1 polymer ?
#
loop_
_entity_poly.entity_id
_entity_poly.type
_entity_poly.pdbx_seq_one_letter_code
_entity_poly.pdbx_strand_id
1 'polypeptide(L)' 'MNTNYTAVIKQEGAWWIGWIQEVPGVNCQEASREELLDTLRVTLREALEFNRLDALRAAGGEYEEMEIAV' A
#
# COMPACT_ATOMS: atom_id res chain seq x y z
N MET A 1 -9.55 2.03 12.53
CA MET A 1 -9.50 3.32 11.80
C MET A 1 -9.67 3.07 10.31
N ASN A 2 -10.50 3.86 9.62
CA ASN A 2 -10.49 3.89 8.15
C ASN A 2 -9.33 4.79 7.71
N THR A 3 -8.12 4.23 7.65
CA THR A 3 -7.02 4.91 6.97
C THR A 3 -7.35 4.91 5.49
N ASN A 4 -7.74 6.08 4.98
CA ASN A 4 -7.90 6.28 3.55
C ASN A 4 -6.52 6.52 2.94
N TYR A 5 -6.23 5.82 1.85
CA TYR A 5 -4.99 5.98 1.07
C TYR A 5 -5.32 6.62 -0.28
N THR A 6 -4.36 7.38 -0.81
CA THR A 6 -4.52 8.13 -2.03
C THR A 6 -3.80 7.43 -3.17
N ALA A 7 -4.56 6.94 -4.15
CA ALA A 7 -3.99 6.42 -5.39
C ALA A 7 -3.78 7.56 -6.39
N VAL A 8 -2.53 7.75 -6.83
CA VAL A 8 -2.19 8.56 -8.01
C VAL A 8 -2.25 7.66 -9.23
N ILE A 9 -3.02 8.03 -10.25
CA ILE A 9 -3.27 7.19 -11.43
C ILE A 9 -2.95 7.98 -12.69
N LYS A 10 -2.23 7.34 -13.63
CA LYS A 10 -1.88 7.88 -14.94
C LYS A 10 -2.22 6.86 -16.03
N GLN A 11 -2.79 7.31 -17.13
CA GLN A 11 -2.90 6.51 -18.36
C GLN A 11 -1.73 6.85 -19.28
N GLU A 12 -1.00 5.83 -19.74
CA GLU A 12 0.16 5.96 -20.62
C GLU A 12 0.03 4.97 -21.80
N GLY A 13 -0.35 5.50 -22.96
CA GLY A 13 -0.70 4.69 -24.12
C GLY A 13 -1.88 3.75 -23.81
N ALA A 14 -1.64 2.45 -23.98
CA ALA A 14 -2.63 1.41 -23.69
C ALA A 14 -2.65 0.95 -22.22
N TRP A 15 -1.80 1.52 -21.36
CA TRP A 15 -1.61 1.05 -19.99
C TRP A 15 -2.09 2.06 -18.96
N TRP A 16 -2.56 1.56 -17.83
CA TRP A 16 -2.84 2.31 -16.61
C TRP A 16 -1.74 2.04 -15.59
N ILE A 17 -1.16 3.09 -15.03
CA ILE A 17 -0.08 3.02 -14.04
C ILE A 17 -0.57 3.75 -12.80
N GLY A 18 -0.31 3.20 -11.62
CA GLY A 18 -0.69 3.85 -10.38
C GLY A 18 0.27 3.62 -9.22
N TRP A 19 0.21 4.53 -8.26
CA TRP A 19 1.03 4.58 -7.06
C TRP A 19 0.17 4.90 -5.84
N ILE A 20 0.48 4.34 -4.68
CA ILE A 20 -0.10 4.79 -3.40
C ILE A 20 0.80 5.89 -2.82
N GLN A 21 0.26 7.10 -2.70
CA GLN A 21 1.02 8.30 -2.33
C GLN A 21 1.69 8.17 -0.96
N GLU A 22 1.00 7.54 0.01
CA GLU A 22 1.46 7.42 1.38
C GLU A 22 2.41 6.23 1.61
N VAL A 23 2.51 5.29 0.66
CA VAL A 23 3.31 4.06 0.81
C VAL A 23 4.30 3.92 -0.35
N PRO A 24 5.55 4.37 -0.17
CA PRO A 24 6.59 4.22 -1.17
C PRO A 24 6.77 2.77 -1.62
N GLY A 25 6.97 2.56 -2.91
CA GLY A 25 7.16 1.23 -3.49
C GLY A 25 5.86 0.50 -3.86
N VAL A 26 4.70 0.92 -3.35
CA VAL A 26 3.41 0.35 -3.79
C VAL A 26 2.98 1.01 -5.10
N ASN A 27 3.20 0.28 -6.19
CA ASN A 27 2.80 0.68 -7.54
C ASN A 27 2.41 -0.54 -8.37
N CYS A 28 1.53 -0.32 -9.34
CA CYS A 28 1.04 -1.36 -10.25
C CYS A 28 0.86 -0.78 -11.66
N GLN A 29 0.82 -1.66 -12.65
CA GLN A 29 0.47 -1.33 -14.03
C GLN A 29 -0.47 -2.39 -14.59
N GLU A 30 -1.59 -1.97 -15.17
CA GLU A 30 -2.62 -2.88 -15.70
C GLU A 30 -3.20 -2.36 -17.03
N ALA A 31 -3.89 -3.24 -17.76
CA ALA A 31 -4.50 -2.90 -19.06
C ALA A 31 -5.76 -2.03 -18.90
N SER A 32 -6.45 -2.13 -17.76
CA SER A 32 -7.64 -1.32 -17.46
C SER A 32 -7.52 -0.58 -16.12
N ARG A 33 -8.29 0.50 -15.99
CA ARG A 33 -8.36 1.28 -14.75
C ARG A 33 -8.93 0.48 -13.58
N GLU A 34 -9.87 -0.43 -13.84
CA GLU A 34 -10.52 -1.26 -12.83
C GLU A 34 -9.54 -2.29 -12.27
N GLU A 35 -8.86 -3.04 -13.16
CA GLU A 35 -7.80 -3.96 -12.77
C GLU A 35 -6.70 -3.23 -11.98
N LEU A 36 -6.28 -2.04 -12.43
CA LEU A 36 -5.27 -1.25 -11.70
C LEU A 36 -5.70 -1.00 -10.25
N LEU A 37 -6.96 -0.60 -10.04
CA LEU A 37 -7.47 -0.31 -8.70
C LEU A 37 -7.54 -1.58 -7.83
N ASP A 38 -7.89 -2.72 -8.41
CA ASP A 38 -7.95 -3.99 -7.69
C ASP A 38 -6.55 -4.48 -7.33
N THR A 39 -5.59 -4.44 -8.27
CA THR A 39 -4.20 -4.80 -8.00
C THR A 39 -3.60 -3.87 -6.95
N LEU A 40 -3.78 -2.54 -7.06
CA LEU A 40 -3.30 -1.59 -6.05
C LEU A 40 -3.83 -1.88 -4.65
N ARG A 41 -5.11 -2.28 -4.51
CA ARG A 41 -5.70 -2.62 -3.19
C ARG A 41 -5.05 -3.87 -2.59
N VAL A 42 -4.78 -4.89 -3.41
CA VAL A 42 -4.12 -6.11 -2.96
C VAL A 42 -2.68 -5.82 -2.57
N THR A 43 -1.91 -5.18 -3.45
CA THR A 43 -0.49 -4.85 -3.19
C THR A 43 -0.33 -3.91 -1.99
N LEU A 44 -1.23 -2.94 -1.80
CA LEU A 44 -1.25 -2.08 -0.61
C LEU A 44 -1.45 -2.91 0.66
N ARG A 45 -2.40 -3.84 0.67
CA ARG A 45 -2.64 -4.70 1.83
C ARG A 45 -1.42 -5.54 2.17
N GLU A 46 -0.79 -6.12 1.17
CA GLU A 46 0.42 -6.93 1.33
C GLU A 46 1.59 -6.10 1.87
N ALA A 47 1.81 -4.89 1.34
CA ALA A 47 2.85 -3.99 1.81
C ALA A 47 2.64 -3.56 3.26
N LEU A 48 1.40 -3.23 3.65
CA LEU A 48 1.08 -2.86 5.03
C LEU A 48 1.29 -4.04 6.00
N GLU A 49 0.89 -5.24 5.59
CA GLU A 49 1.11 -6.45 6.40
C GLU A 49 2.59 -6.78 6.52
N PHE A 50 3.35 -6.68 5.42
CA PHE A 50 4.79 -6.86 5.43
C PHE A 50 5.47 -5.89 6.39
N ASN A 51 5.13 -4.59 6.32
CA ASN A 51 5.70 -3.58 7.21
C ASN A 51 5.35 -3.84 8.69
N ARG A 52 4.12 -4.29 8.97
CA ARG A 52 3.73 -4.69 10.33
C ARG A 52 4.57 -5.85 10.83
N LEU A 53 4.69 -6.92 10.04
CA LEU A 53 5.47 -8.10 10.41
C LEU A 53 6.96 -7.78 10.57
N ASP A 54 7.51 -6.91 9.73
CA ASP A 54 8.91 -6.48 9.82
C ASP A 54 9.16 -5.68 11.11
N ALA A 55 8.26 -4.76 11.48
CA ALA A 55 8.35 -4.03 12.75
C ALA A 55 8.27 -4.96 13.97
N LEU A 56 7.36 -5.93 13.96
CA LEU A 56 7.23 -6.93 15.04
C LEU A 56 8.49 -7.81 15.16
N ARG A 57 9.05 -8.23 14.02
CA ARG A 57 10.31 -9.00 14.00
C ARG A 57 11.49 -8.17 14.50
N ALA A 58 11.54 -6.90 14.13
CA ALA A 58 12.59 -5.98 14.56
C ALA A 58 12.51 -5.68 16.06
N ALA A 59 11.30 -5.57 16.62
CA ALA A 59 11.09 -5.42 18.05
C ALA A 59 11.59 -6.67 18.82
N GLY A 60 11.32 -7.87 18.29
CA GLY A 60 11.58 -9.12 19.01
C GLY A 60 10.87 -9.13 20.37
N GLY A 61 11.40 -9.90 21.34
CA GLY A 61 11.14 -9.71 22.78
C GLY A 61 9.69 -9.45 23.25
N GLU A 62 9.59 -8.77 24.39
CA GLU A 62 8.33 -8.20 24.91
C GLU A 62 8.21 -6.76 24.42
N TYR A 63 7.06 -6.40 23.85
CA TYR A 63 6.78 -5.08 23.29
C TYR A 63 5.34 -4.65 23.61
N GLU A 64 5.08 -3.35 23.47
CA GLU A 64 3.76 -2.75 23.58
C GLU A 64 3.41 -2.05 22.26
N GLU A 65 2.17 -2.22 21.80
CA GLU A 65 1.64 -1.54 20.62
C GLU A 65 0.72 -0.40 21.07
N MET A 66 0.93 0.82 20.55
CA MET A 66 0.10 1.99 20.84
C MET A 66 -0.15 2.79 19.56
N GLU A 67 -1.41 3.22 19.34
CA GLU A 67 -1.76 4.07 18.21
C GLU A 67 -1.27 5.51 18.42
N ILE A 68 -0.63 6.08 17.40
CA ILE A 68 -0.16 7.47 17.38
C ILE A 68 -0.83 8.21 16.23
N ALA A 69 -1.50 9.34 16.53
CA ALA A 69 -2.06 10.24 15.54
C ALA A 69 -1.06 11.37 15.20
N VAL A 70 -1.10 11.85 13.95
CA VAL A 70 -0.30 12.96 13.43
C VAL A 70 -1.14 14.21 13.31
#